data_AF-A0A937B1A7-F1
#
_entry.id   AF-A0A937B1A7-F1
#
_cell.length_a   1.000
_cell.length_b   1.000
_cell.length_c   1.000
_cell.angle_alpha   90.00
_cell.angle_beta   90.00
_cell.angle_gamma   90.00
#
_symmetry.space_group_name_H-M   'P 1'
#
loop_
_entity.id
_entity.type
_entity.pdbx_description
1 polymer ?
#
loop_
_entity_poly.entity_id
_entity_poly.type
_entity_poly.pdbx_seq_one_letter_code
_entity_poly.pdbx_strand_id
1 'polypeptide(L)'
;ANIDRFTTLAHNMKVTSLDLLATAAVRDAADGADFMRELASRPGIVAHTVSGRDEARFSGYGVICGMPDADGVMGDLGGGSLELVAVGNGGLGDSSTLPIGPLRLMSSGKGDPKKTVVESVESVRWLREHQGKTFYAVGGAWRSFARLHMEQAGYPLHIIHQYEISAEEARAVARLIAVQSAKSLEKMPGVSRRRVDTLPLACLALDRLLAALKPKNVVFSAFGLREGFYYSRLSDVERRRHPLIAFAEEQGAGWRRFDLSPQEIFDWLTPAFAGETEADRMLRVAACHLSDISWNDHPDYRADQAYFRVLHLPAPGMNHQERAVLAMALTYRYKSDPRSAMIDTALRLADSRGRAYARRLGACLRLAYNLSGGAPGLLPQLQIRRTDRELRLLVPAELKRSLGDVTGRRLETAAEAFDLKPVIVAA
;
A
#
# COMPACT_ATOMS: atom_id res chain seq x y z
N ALA A 1 14.96 26.20 -13.71
CA ALA A 1 15.27 26.07 -12.27
C ALA A 1 14.93 24.69 -11.70
N ASN A 2 13.65 24.32 -11.53
CA ASN A 2 13.30 23.03 -10.89
C ASN A 2 13.75 21.81 -11.71
N ILE A 3 13.60 21.85 -13.04
CA ILE A 3 14.03 20.78 -13.93
C ILE A 3 15.55 20.63 -13.87
N ASP A 4 16.31 21.73 -13.94
CA ASP A 4 17.77 21.70 -13.82
C ASP A 4 18.22 21.06 -12.50
N ARG A 5 17.56 21.42 -11.39
CA ARG A 5 17.82 20.79 -10.09
C ARG A 5 17.59 19.27 -10.13
N PHE A 6 16.49 18.82 -10.72
CA PHE A 6 16.19 17.38 -10.81
C PHE A 6 17.18 16.64 -11.71
N THR A 7 17.58 17.22 -12.84
CA THR A 7 18.60 16.63 -13.73
C THR A 7 19.95 16.52 -13.02
N THR A 8 20.40 17.56 -12.31
CA THR A 8 21.64 17.52 -11.53
C THR A 8 21.60 16.44 -10.44
N LEU A 9 20.46 16.30 -9.75
CA LEU A 9 20.29 15.25 -8.75
C LEU A 9 20.31 13.86 -9.38
N ALA A 10 19.58 13.63 -10.47
CA ALA A 10 19.54 12.36 -11.17
C ALA A 10 20.93 11.93 -11.67
N HIS A 11 21.69 12.87 -12.22
CA HIS A 11 23.08 12.65 -12.62
C HIS A 11 23.95 12.21 -11.44
N ASN A 12 23.89 12.94 -10.31
CA ASN A 12 24.68 12.61 -9.12
C ASN A 12 24.25 11.29 -8.47
N MET A 13 22.98 10.90 -8.61
CA MET A 13 22.44 9.60 -8.20
C MET A 13 22.77 8.47 -9.19
N LYS A 14 23.49 8.76 -10.29
CA LYS A 14 23.86 7.80 -11.35
C LYS A 14 22.64 7.11 -11.97
N VAL A 15 21.54 7.84 -12.11
CA VAL A 15 20.33 7.36 -12.78
C VAL A 15 20.64 7.15 -14.27
N THR A 16 20.35 5.97 -14.80
CA THR A 16 20.63 5.61 -16.19
C THR A 16 19.57 6.11 -17.18
N SER A 17 18.34 6.37 -16.72
CA SER A 17 17.24 6.89 -17.54
C SER A 17 16.34 7.81 -16.72
N LEU A 18 16.03 9.00 -17.26
CA LEU A 18 15.17 10.00 -16.63
C LEU A 18 14.01 10.38 -17.57
N ASP A 19 12.85 9.80 -17.32
CA ASP A 19 11.61 10.14 -18.02
C ASP A 19 10.93 11.37 -17.39
N LEU A 20 10.63 12.38 -18.20
CA LEU A 20 9.87 13.56 -17.82
C LEU A 20 8.49 13.51 -18.47
N LEU A 21 7.43 13.58 -17.66
CA LEU A 21 6.04 13.47 -18.11
C LEU A 21 5.35 14.83 -18.00
N ALA A 22 4.93 15.38 -19.12
CA ALA A 22 4.25 16.67 -19.21
C ALA A 22 2.77 16.47 -19.54
N THR A 23 1.87 16.99 -18.69
CA THR A 23 0.42 16.75 -18.78
C THR A 23 -0.34 17.97 -19.29
N ALA A 24 -1.63 18.11 -18.93
CA ALA A 24 -2.56 19.12 -19.43
C ALA A 24 -2.00 20.55 -19.50
N ALA A 25 -1.27 21.01 -18.48
CA ALA A 25 -0.76 22.38 -18.46
C ALA A 25 0.24 22.68 -19.59
N VAL A 26 1.09 21.71 -19.95
CA VAL A 26 2.05 21.88 -21.05
C VAL A 26 1.39 21.57 -22.39
N ARG A 27 0.52 20.55 -22.44
CA ARG A 27 -0.20 20.17 -23.65
C ARG A 27 -1.11 21.27 -24.18
N ASP A 28 -1.79 21.99 -23.29
CA ASP A 28 -2.78 23.00 -23.65
C ASP A 28 -2.13 24.40 -23.84
N ALA A 29 -0.85 24.57 -23.50
CA ALA A 29 -0.14 25.85 -23.62
C ALA A 29 0.26 26.12 -25.08
N ALA A 30 0.12 27.38 -25.51
CA ALA A 30 0.44 27.79 -26.88
C ALA A 30 1.93 27.59 -27.24
N ASP A 31 2.82 27.73 -26.25
CA ASP A 31 4.27 27.53 -26.33
C ASP A 31 4.72 26.15 -25.82
N GLY A 32 3.78 25.25 -25.51
CA GLY A 32 4.07 23.94 -24.92
C GLY A 32 4.96 23.06 -25.78
N ALA A 33 4.79 23.09 -27.11
CA ALA A 33 5.62 22.33 -28.04
C ALA A 33 7.08 22.82 -28.04
N ASP A 34 7.30 24.13 -27.91
CA ASP A 34 8.63 24.72 -27.86
C ASP A 34 9.34 24.36 -26.57
N PHE A 35 8.61 24.46 -25.46
CA PHE A 35 9.08 24.01 -24.15
C PHE A 35 9.49 22.54 -24.16
N MET A 36 8.69 21.65 -24.76
CA MET A 36 9.02 20.23 -24.85
C MET A 36 10.24 19.95 -25.74
N ARG A 37 10.42 20.70 -26.83
CA ARG A 37 11.64 20.61 -27.66
C ARG A 37 12.88 21.05 -26.89
N GLU A 38 12.78 22.14 -26.13
CA GLU A 38 13.86 22.59 -25.25
C GLU A 38 14.24 21.50 -24.24
N LEU A 39 13.25 20.86 -23.60
CA LEU A 39 13.50 19.78 -22.65
C LEU A 39 14.15 18.56 -23.29
N ALA A 40 13.70 18.16 -24.48
CA ALA A 40 14.26 17.01 -25.20
C ALA A 40 15.70 17.24 -25.69
N SER A 41 16.11 18.49 -25.92
CA SER A 41 17.51 18.82 -26.27
C SER A 41 18.49 18.71 -25.10
N ARG A 42 18.00 18.58 -23.86
CA ARG A 42 18.84 18.52 -22.66
C ARG A 42 19.39 17.10 -22.46
N PRO A 43 20.69 16.94 -22.18
CA PRO A 43 21.28 15.63 -21.97
C PRO A 43 20.59 14.84 -20.85
N GLY A 44 20.30 13.57 -21.12
CA GLY A 44 19.75 12.63 -20.14
C GLY A 44 18.25 12.75 -19.88
N ILE A 45 17.52 13.66 -20.53
CA ILE A 45 16.07 13.79 -20.38
C ILE A 45 15.34 13.10 -21.53
N VAL A 46 14.41 12.20 -21.22
CA VAL A 46 13.43 11.68 -22.18
C VAL A 46 12.08 12.34 -21.88
N ALA A 47 11.72 13.34 -22.68
CA ALA A 47 10.52 14.14 -22.45
C ALA A 47 9.31 13.55 -23.19
N HIS A 48 8.22 13.29 -22.47
CA HIS A 48 6.96 12.75 -22.98
C HIS A 48 5.84 13.76 -22.79
N THR A 49 5.15 14.11 -23.87
CA THR A 49 3.87 14.83 -23.78
C THR A 49 2.77 13.79 -23.60
N VAL A 50 2.05 13.84 -22.48
CA VAL A 50 1.05 12.84 -22.11
C VAL A 50 -0.33 13.31 -22.56
N SER A 51 -0.99 12.48 -23.38
CA SER A 51 -2.38 12.72 -23.78
C SER A 51 -3.32 12.54 -22.57
N GLY A 52 -4.52 13.13 -22.58
CA GLY A 52 -5.48 12.89 -21.49
C GLY A 52 -5.86 11.41 -21.33
N ARG A 53 -5.89 10.67 -22.44
CA ARG A 53 -6.11 9.21 -22.45
C ARG A 53 -4.95 8.46 -21.80
N ASP A 54 -3.71 8.83 -22.09
CA ASP A 54 -2.54 8.20 -21.47
C ASP A 54 -2.40 8.59 -20.00
N GLU A 55 -2.76 9.83 -19.63
CA GLU A 55 -2.81 10.29 -18.24
C GLU A 55 -3.79 9.44 -17.43
N ALA A 56 -5.02 9.26 -17.94
CA ALA A 56 -6.01 8.37 -17.35
C ALA A 56 -5.50 6.93 -17.25
N ARG A 57 -4.95 6.39 -18.34
CA ARG A 57 -4.39 5.03 -18.39
C ARG A 57 -3.27 4.82 -17.38
N PHE A 58 -2.30 5.74 -17.29
CA PHE A 58 -1.21 5.66 -16.33
C PHE A 58 -1.71 5.79 -14.91
N SER A 59 -2.61 6.74 -14.60
CA SER A 59 -3.17 6.84 -13.24
C SER A 59 -3.96 5.59 -12.83
N GLY A 60 -4.68 4.97 -13.77
CA GLY A 60 -5.34 3.68 -13.57
C GLY A 60 -4.34 2.57 -13.26
N TYR A 61 -3.26 2.45 -14.04
CA TYR A 61 -2.19 1.49 -13.74
C TYR A 61 -1.48 1.79 -12.42
N GLY A 62 -1.38 3.05 -12.00
CA GLY A 62 -0.86 3.41 -10.69
C GLY A 62 -1.68 2.79 -9.56
N VAL A 63 -3.01 2.82 -9.69
CA VAL A 63 -3.93 2.13 -8.75
C VAL A 63 -3.74 0.62 -8.81
N ILE A 64 -3.75 -0.01 -9.98
CA ILE A 64 -3.53 -1.47 -10.11
C ILE A 64 -2.18 -1.90 -9.52
N CYS A 65 -1.13 -1.11 -9.74
CA CYS A 65 0.21 -1.38 -9.21
C CYS A 65 0.24 -1.36 -7.67
N GLY A 66 -0.46 -0.40 -7.04
CA GLY A 66 -0.51 -0.27 -5.58
C GLY A 66 -1.58 -1.15 -4.92
N MET A 67 -2.63 -1.52 -5.65
CA MET A 67 -3.83 -2.22 -5.20
C MET A 67 -4.24 -3.23 -6.31
N PRO A 68 -3.60 -4.40 -6.39
CA PRO A 68 -3.82 -5.36 -7.48
C PRO A 68 -5.26 -5.88 -7.54
N ASP A 69 -5.94 -5.95 -6.40
CA ASP A 69 -7.32 -6.40 -6.27
C ASP A 69 -8.35 -5.25 -6.42
N ALA A 70 -7.94 -4.10 -6.95
CA ALA A 70 -8.84 -2.96 -7.10
C ALA A 70 -10.02 -3.28 -8.05
N ASP A 71 -11.24 -3.02 -7.60
CA ASP A 71 -12.47 -3.16 -8.38
C ASP A 71 -13.42 -1.97 -8.15
N GLY A 72 -13.60 -1.15 -9.18
CA GLY A 72 -14.43 0.05 -9.12
C GLY A 72 -13.99 1.14 -10.08
N VAL A 73 -13.96 2.39 -9.60
CA VAL A 73 -13.61 3.55 -10.42
C VAL A 73 -12.46 4.31 -9.79
N MET A 74 -11.39 4.52 -10.54
CA MET A 74 -10.31 5.43 -10.22
C MET A 74 -10.64 6.84 -10.69
N GLY A 75 -10.37 7.83 -9.83
CA GLY A 75 -10.34 9.23 -10.22
C GLY A 75 -8.99 9.86 -9.89
N ASP A 76 -8.38 10.60 -10.81
CA ASP A 76 -7.18 11.40 -10.54
C ASP A 76 -7.48 12.88 -10.70
N LEU A 77 -7.55 13.60 -9.57
CA LEU A 77 -7.80 15.03 -9.59
C LEU A 77 -6.49 15.81 -9.74
N GLY A 78 -6.16 16.11 -10.99
CA GLY A 78 -5.14 17.07 -11.38
C GLY A 78 -5.58 18.52 -11.16
N GLY A 79 -4.70 19.48 -11.48
CA GLY A 79 -5.02 20.90 -11.39
C GLY A 79 -5.97 21.38 -12.49
N GLY A 80 -5.83 20.84 -13.70
CA GLY A 80 -6.59 21.26 -14.88
C GLY A 80 -7.74 20.33 -15.28
N SER A 81 -7.71 19.07 -14.84
CA SER A 81 -8.66 18.02 -15.24
C SER A 81 -8.88 17.00 -14.11
N LEU A 82 -9.91 16.18 -14.29
CA LEU A 82 -10.17 14.96 -13.55
C LEU A 82 -10.20 13.80 -14.55
N GLU A 83 -9.31 12.84 -14.37
CA GLU A 83 -9.33 11.58 -15.13
C GLU A 83 -10.15 10.54 -14.38
N LEU A 84 -11.03 9.82 -15.09
CA LEU A 84 -11.84 8.71 -14.56
C LEU A 84 -11.52 7.45 -15.34
N VAL A 85 -11.32 6.32 -14.64
CA VAL A 85 -11.04 5.02 -15.24
C VAL A 85 -11.73 3.90 -14.46
N ALA A 86 -12.45 3.02 -15.15
CA ALA A 86 -12.89 1.76 -14.58
C ALA A 86 -11.68 0.86 -14.32
N VAL A 87 -11.57 0.31 -13.11
CA VAL A 87 -10.52 -0.62 -12.71
C VAL A 87 -11.14 -1.92 -12.21
N GLY A 88 -10.54 -3.06 -12.55
CA GLY A 88 -11.06 -4.37 -12.17
C GLY A 88 -10.25 -5.52 -12.77
N ASN A 89 -10.15 -6.65 -12.06
CA ASN A 89 -9.45 -7.85 -12.50
C ASN A 89 -8.00 -7.60 -12.98
N GLY A 90 -7.27 -6.71 -12.31
CA GLY A 90 -5.90 -6.34 -12.69
C GLY A 90 -5.79 -5.52 -13.99
N GLY A 91 -6.92 -5.06 -14.55
CA GLY A 91 -6.99 -4.35 -15.82
C GLY A 91 -7.71 -2.99 -15.73
N LEU A 92 -7.73 -2.30 -16.87
CA LEU A 92 -8.40 -1.01 -17.05
C LEU A 92 -9.56 -1.18 -18.04
N GLY A 93 -10.69 -0.54 -17.76
CA GLY A 93 -11.86 -0.46 -18.62
C GLY A 93 -12.04 0.91 -19.25
N ASP A 94 -13.29 1.35 -19.35
CA ASP A 94 -13.65 2.66 -19.89
C ASP A 94 -12.97 3.81 -19.13
N SER A 95 -12.70 4.89 -19.87
CA SER A 95 -12.02 6.07 -19.32
C SER A 95 -12.56 7.36 -19.89
N SER A 96 -12.46 8.44 -19.12
CA SER A 96 -12.90 9.77 -19.52
C SER A 96 -12.07 10.85 -18.82
N THR A 97 -11.83 11.96 -19.51
CA THR A 97 -11.14 13.14 -18.95
C THR A 97 -12.14 14.29 -18.88
N LEU A 98 -12.32 14.85 -17.68
CA LEU A 98 -13.26 15.94 -17.42
C LEU A 98 -12.49 17.24 -17.14
N PRO A 99 -12.86 18.38 -17.76
CA PRO A 99 -12.17 19.65 -17.58
C PRO A 99 -12.60 20.36 -16.28
N ILE A 100 -12.55 19.65 -15.14
CA ILE A 100 -13.06 20.11 -13.84
C ILE A 100 -11.99 20.14 -12.74
N GLY A 101 -10.71 20.24 -13.12
CA GLY A 101 -9.64 20.47 -12.16
C GLY A 101 -9.81 21.81 -11.42
N PRO A 102 -9.41 21.92 -10.14
CA PRO A 102 -9.70 23.08 -9.32
C PRO A 102 -9.05 24.37 -9.84
N LEU A 103 -7.86 24.32 -10.48
CA LEU A 103 -7.26 25.50 -11.09
C LEU A 103 -8.06 25.96 -12.31
N ARG A 104 -8.57 25.01 -13.11
CA ARG A 104 -9.42 25.32 -14.28
C ARG A 104 -10.76 25.91 -13.86
N LEU A 105 -11.39 25.35 -12.83
CA LEU A 105 -12.64 25.86 -12.25
C LEU A 105 -12.48 27.27 -11.67
N MET A 106 -11.34 27.59 -11.07
CA MET A 106 -11.04 28.96 -10.63
C MET A 106 -10.84 29.91 -11.81
N SER A 107 -10.10 29.50 -12.84
CA SER A 107 -9.77 30.37 -13.98
C SER A 107 -10.93 30.60 -14.95
N SER A 108 -11.93 29.70 -15.00
CA SER A 108 -13.03 29.82 -15.95
C SER A 108 -13.87 31.09 -15.76
N GLY A 109 -13.92 31.65 -14.55
CA GLY A 109 -14.46 32.99 -14.23
C GLY A 109 -15.94 33.25 -14.59
N LYS A 110 -16.62 32.32 -15.25
CA LYS A 110 -17.97 32.44 -15.80
C LYS A 110 -18.70 31.12 -15.61
N GLY A 111 -19.56 31.04 -14.59
CA GLY A 111 -20.43 29.88 -14.33
C GLY A 111 -20.36 29.39 -12.88
N ASP A 112 -21.42 28.72 -12.43
CA ASP A 112 -21.46 28.04 -11.14
C ASP A 112 -20.58 26.78 -11.21
N PRO A 113 -19.45 26.71 -10.47
CA PRO A 113 -18.56 25.55 -10.48
C PRO A 113 -19.28 24.25 -10.12
N LYS A 114 -20.30 24.32 -9.26
CA LYS A 114 -21.10 23.16 -8.88
C LYS A 114 -21.88 22.62 -10.07
N LYS A 115 -22.52 23.50 -10.85
CA LYS A 115 -23.24 23.13 -12.07
C LYS A 115 -22.30 22.48 -13.08
N THR A 116 -21.14 23.09 -13.34
CA THR A 116 -20.13 22.55 -14.27
C THR A 116 -19.65 21.16 -13.87
N VAL A 117 -19.38 20.93 -12.58
CA VAL A 117 -18.98 19.62 -12.07
C VAL A 117 -20.09 18.58 -12.26
N VAL A 118 -21.34 18.92 -11.92
CA VAL A 118 -22.49 18.01 -12.06
C VAL A 118 -22.68 17.62 -13.53
N GLU A 119 -22.76 18.59 -14.43
CA GLU A 119 -22.94 18.34 -15.87
C GLU A 119 -21.79 17.49 -16.45
N SER A 120 -20.55 17.76 -16.04
CA SER A 120 -19.38 17.00 -16.48
C SER A 120 -19.43 15.54 -16.01
N VAL A 121 -19.77 15.30 -14.75
CA VAL A 121 -19.86 13.93 -14.20
C VAL A 121 -21.04 13.17 -14.83
N GLU A 122 -22.20 13.81 -14.99
CA GLU A 122 -23.39 13.18 -15.59
C GLU A 122 -23.21 12.85 -17.08
N SER A 123 -22.30 13.54 -17.78
CA SER A 123 -21.95 13.22 -19.17
C SER A 123 -21.26 11.86 -19.34
N VAL A 124 -20.67 11.31 -18.28
CA VAL A 124 -19.91 10.04 -18.30
C VAL A 124 -20.85 8.85 -18.07
N ARG A 125 -21.42 8.32 -19.15
CA ARG A 125 -22.47 7.30 -19.08
C ARG A 125 -22.02 5.96 -18.47
N TRP A 126 -20.79 5.53 -18.74
CA TRP A 126 -20.25 4.23 -18.29
C TRP A 126 -20.11 4.14 -16.76
N LEU A 127 -20.09 5.27 -16.03
CA LEU A 127 -20.08 5.27 -14.55
C LEU A 127 -21.28 4.53 -13.94
N ARG A 128 -22.40 4.44 -14.68
CA ARG A 128 -23.60 3.73 -14.22
C ARG A 128 -23.36 2.23 -14.00
N GLU A 129 -22.47 1.63 -14.78
CA GLU A 129 -22.13 0.20 -14.70
C GLU A 129 -21.27 -0.14 -13.47
N HIS A 130 -20.66 0.88 -12.86
CA HIS A 130 -19.79 0.73 -11.68
C HIS A 130 -20.40 1.32 -10.41
N GLN A 131 -21.70 1.62 -10.39
CA GLN A 131 -22.37 2.12 -9.18
C GLN A 131 -22.26 1.13 -8.03
N GLY A 132 -22.04 1.64 -6.82
CA GLY A 132 -21.88 0.82 -5.61
C GLY A 132 -20.48 0.24 -5.40
N LYS A 133 -19.63 0.18 -6.44
CA LYS A 133 -18.23 -0.27 -6.32
C LYS A 133 -17.35 0.77 -5.63
N THR A 134 -16.12 0.40 -5.29
CA THR A 134 -15.17 1.29 -4.59
C THR A 134 -14.73 2.46 -5.47
N PHE A 135 -14.56 3.63 -4.86
CA PHE A 135 -13.93 4.77 -5.52
C PHE A 135 -12.46 4.93 -5.08
N TYR A 136 -11.53 4.92 -6.03
CA TYR A 136 -10.11 5.09 -5.77
C TYR A 136 -9.69 6.54 -6.06
N ALA A 137 -9.45 7.30 -5.00
CA ALA A 137 -9.13 8.73 -5.08
C ALA A 137 -7.61 8.97 -5.20
N VAL A 138 -7.19 9.47 -6.35
CA VAL A 138 -5.81 9.83 -6.70
C VAL A 138 -5.68 11.36 -6.80
N GLY A 139 -4.46 11.88 -6.65
CA GLY A 139 -4.17 13.29 -6.88
C GLY A 139 -3.83 14.08 -5.62
N GLY A 140 -3.17 15.22 -5.80
CA GLY A 140 -2.59 15.99 -4.69
C GLY A 140 -3.62 16.56 -3.72
N ALA A 141 -4.79 16.97 -4.23
CA ALA A 141 -5.84 17.59 -3.41
C ALA A 141 -6.57 16.55 -2.55
N TRP A 142 -6.94 15.41 -3.11
CA TRP A 142 -7.60 14.33 -2.36
C TRP A 142 -6.66 13.65 -1.34
N ARG A 143 -5.35 13.61 -1.61
CA ARG A 143 -4.38 13.21 -0.57
C ARG A 143 -4.31 14.22 0.59
N SER A 144 -4.50 15.52 0.34
CA SER A 144 -4.60 16.50 1.43
C SER A 144 -5.91 16.36 2.20
N PHE A 145 -7.02 16.08 1.51
CA PHE A 145 -8.28 15.73 2.15
C PHE A 145 -8.11 14.52 3.10
N ALA A 146 -7.50 13.44 2.62
CA ALA A 146 -7.26 12.23 3.42
C ALA A 146 -6.44 12.53 4.69
N ARG A 147 -5.35 13.32 4.57
CA ARG A 147 -4.54 13.72 5.73
C ARG A 147 -5.33 14.50 6.77
N LEU A 148 -6.16 15.45 6.32
CA LEU A 148 -6.99 16.24 7.23
C LEU A 148 -8.00 15.34 7.93
N HIS A 149 -8.62 14.41 7.21
CA HIS A 149 -9.58 13.47 7.80
C HIS A 149 -8.91 12.53 8.81
N MET A 150 -7.74 11.96 8.50
CA MET A 150 -6.96 11.15 9.45
C MET A 150 -6.70 11.87 10.76
N GLU A 151 -6.30 13.15 10.69
CA GLU A 151 -6.05 13.96 11.89
C GLU A 151 -7.32 14.16 12.71
N GLN A 152 -8.43 14.53 12.06
CA GLN A 152 -9.72 14.74 12.72
C GLN A 152 -10.26 13.46 13.36
N ALA A 153 -10.07 12.32 12.70
CA ALA A 153 -10.50 11.02 13.20
C ALA A 153 -9.55 10.42 14.24
N GLY A 154 -8.38 11.03 14.49
CA GLY A 154 -7.35 10.44 15.35
C GLY A 154 -6.84 9.10 14.82
N TYR A 155 -6.78 8.95 13.49
CA TYR A 155 -6.41 7.70 12.84
C TYR A 155 -4.96 7.30 13.19
N PRO A 156 -4.71 6.07 13.65
CA PRO A 156 -3.45 5.73 14.34
C PRO A 156 -2.24 5.55 13.42
N LEU A 157 -2.42 5.65 12.11
CA LEU A 157 -1.38 5.43 11.10
C LEU A 157 -1.48 6.46 9.96
N HIS A 158 -0.54 7.41 9.94
CA HIS A 158 -0.54 8.51 8.97
C HIS A 158 0.07 8.12 7.60
N ILE A 159 -0.41 7.02 7.00
CA ILE A 159 -0.06 6.55 5.65
C ILE A 159 -1.28 6.72 4.74
N ILE A 160 -1.16 7.50 3.68
CA ILE A 160 -2.30 7.82 2.80
C ILE A 160 -2.70 6.67 1.89
N HIS A 161 -1.71 5.92 1.40
CA HIS A 161 -1.97 4.84 0.46
C HIS A 161 -2.79 3.74 1.14
N GLN A 162 -3.91 3.37 0.51
CA GLN A 162 -4.89 2.43 1.06
C GLN A 162 -5.59 2.90 2.34
N TYR A 163 -5.60 4.21 2.61
CA TYR A 163 -6.53 4.76 3.57
C TYR A 163 -7.95 4.64 3.03
N GLU A 164 -8.84 4.03 3.80
CA GLU A 164 -10.20 3.72 3.40
C GLU A 164 -11.19 4.34 4.40
N ILE A 165 -12.23 4.97 3.86
CA ILE A 165 -13.35 5.52 4.63
C ILE A 165 -14.66 5.22 3.91
N SER A 166 -15.78 5.27 4.63
CA SER A 166 -17.09 5.14 4.00
C SER A 166 -17.36 6.31 3.06
N ALA A 167 -18.12 6.07 2.00
CA ALA A 167 -18.49 7.14 1.08
C ALA A 167 -19.37 8.22 1.74
N GLU A 168 -20.18 7.84 2.74
CA GLU A 168 -20.98 8.76 3.53
C GLU A 168 -20.09 9.74 4.30
N GLU A 169 -19.10 9.21 5.02
CA GLU A 169 -18.13 10.00 5.78
C GLU A 169 -17.31 10.91 4.86
N ALA A 170 -16.81 10.36 3.73
CA ALA A 170 -16.08 11.14 2.73
C ALA A 170 -16.90 12.34 2.24
N ARG A 171 -18.19 12.13 1.95
CA ARG A 171 -19.09 13.20 1.50
C ARG A 171 -19.39 14.22 2.59
N ALA A 172 -19.61 13.78 3.83
CA ALA A 172 -19.85 14.68 4.96
C ALA A 172 -18.69 15.66 5.16
N VAL A 173 -17.47 15.13 5.20
CA VAL A 173 -16.24 15.92 5.36
C VAL A 173 -15.98 16.79 4.12
N ALA A 174 -16.20 16.26 2.91
CA ALA A 174 -16.02 17.02 1.68
C ALA A 174 -16.95 18.24 1.61
N ARG A 175 -18.22 18.09 2.00
CA ARG A 175 -19.18 19.20 2.08
C ARG A 175 -18.77 20.24 3.12
N LEU A 176 -18.29 19.79 4.28
CA LEU A 176 -17.80 20.68 5.33
C LEU A 176 -16.64 21.55 4.81
N ILE A 177 -15.66 20.94 4.15
CA ILE A 177 -14.46 21.61 3.61
C ILE A 177 -14.79 22.51 2.43
N ALA A 178 -15.73 22.11 1.57
CA ALA A 178 -16.12 22.85 0.37
C ALA A 178 -16.67 24.25 0.66
N VAL A 179 -17.15 24.51 1.88
CA VAL A 179 -17.70 25.81 2.30
C VAL A 179 -16.81 26.57 3.29
N GLN A 180 -15.61 26.06 3.60
CA GLN A 180 -14.69 26.75 4.51
C GLN A 180 -14.00 27.94 3.83
N SER A 181 -13.75 28.99 4.61
CA SER A 181 -12.91 30.11 4.17
C SER A 181 -11.42 29.74 4.17
N ALA A 182 -10.63 30.43 3.36
CA ALA A 182 -9.17 30.27 3.31
C ALA A 182 -8.53 30.36 4.72
N LYS A 183 -8.93 31.36 5.51
CA LYS A 183 -8.46 31.57 6.89
C LYS A 183 -8.82 30.42 7.84
N SER A 184 -9.95 29.75 7.62
CA SER A 184 -10.34 28.56 8.40
C SER A 184 -9.45 27.37 8.03
N LEU A 185 -9.25 27.14 6.73
CA LEU A 185 -8.42 26.03 6.21
C LEU A 185 -6.95 26.17 6.59
N GLU A 186 -6.40 27.38 6.62
CA GLU A 186 -5.01 27.62 7.04
C GLU A 186 -4.74 27.21 8.50
N LYS A 187 -5.77 27.20 9.35
CA LYS A 187 -5.66 26.77 10.74
C LYS A 187 -5.82 25.26 10.91
N MET A 188 -6.28 24.55 9.88
CA MET A 188 -6.48 23.11 9.94
C MET A 188 -5.12 22.40 9.80
N PRO A 189 -4.74 21.52 10.75
CA PRO A 189 -3.52 20.75 10.64
C PRO A 189 -3.49 19.91 9.34
N GLY A 190 -2.33 19.81 8.72
CA GLY A 190 -2.12 19.01 7.50
C GLY A 190 -2.50 19.71 6.18
N VAL A 191 -3.14 20.89 6.20
CA VAL A 191 -3.42 21.68 5.00
C VAL A 191 -2.24 22.60 4.68
N SER A 192 -1.53 22.34 3.58
CA SER A 192 -0.49 23.25 3.10
C SER A 192 -1.09 24.54 2.55
N ARG A 193 -0.45 25.70 2.77
CA ARG A 193 -0.87 27.01 2.19
C ARG A 193 -1.17 26.95 0.68
N ARG A 194 -0.37 26.21 -0.09
CA ARG A 194 -0.55 26.00 -1.55
C ARG A 194 -1.87 25.32 -1.94
N ARG A 195 -2.60 24.75 -1.00
CA ARG A 195 -3.84 24.00 -1.23
C ARG A 195 -5.08 24.71 -0.72
N VAL A 196 -4.92 25.79 0.03
CA VAL A 196 -6.03 26.54 0.65
C VAL A 196 -7.06 26.96 -0.39
N ASP A 197 -6.61 27.48 -1.54
CA ASP A 197 -7.52 27.97 -2.58
C ASP A 197 -8.12 26.86 -3.44
N THR A 198 -7.44 25.72 -3.56
CA THR A 198 -7.85 24.62 -4.46
C THR A 198 -8.66 23.54 -3.76
N LEU A 199 -8.52 23.40 -2.44
CA LEU A 199 -9.13 22.32 -1.66
C LEU A 199 -10.67 22.38 -1.64
N PRO A 200 -11.33 23.54 -1.50
CA PRO A 200 -12.80 23.61 -1.54
C PRO A 200 -13.39 23.05 -2.85
N LEU A 201 -12.81 23.44 -3.99
CA LEU A 201 -13.24 22.96 -5.31
C LEU A 201 -12.94 21.48 -5.53
N ALA A 202 -11.81 20.99 -5.00
CA ALA A 202 -11.50 19.56 -5.03
C ALA A 202 -12.48 18.73 -4.19
N CYS A 203 -12.95 19.26 -3.05
CA CYS A 203 -13.96 18.61 -2.22
C CYS A 203 -15.35 18.68 -2.85
N LEU A 204 -15.68 19.78 -3.54
CA LEU A 204 -16.89 19.89 -4.34
C LEU A 204 -16.92 18.81 -5.44
N ALA A 205 -15.83 18.66 -6.19
CA ALA A 205 -15.68 17.62 -7.20
C ALA A 205 -15.85 16.21 -6.60
N LEU A 206 -15.21 15.95 -5.45
CA LEU A 206 -15.33 14.68 -4.74
C LEU A 206 -16.79 14.39 -4.34
N ASP A 207 -17.46 15.30 -3.63
CA ASP A 207 -18.83 15.06 -3.16
C ASP A 207 -19.82 14.85 -4.31
N ARG A 208 -19.68 15.59 -5.42
CA ARG A 208 -20.56 15.42 -6.60
C ARG A 208 -20.29 14.10 -7.31
N LEU A 209 -19.02 13.70 -7.45
CA LEU A 209 -18.66 12.40 -8.03
C LEU A 209 -19.18 11.24 -7.18
N LEU A 210 -18.99 11.29 -5.86
CA LEU A 210 -19.51 10.28 -4.93
C LEU A 210 -21.04 10.24 -4.94
N ALA A 211 -21.72 11.38 -5.17
CA ALA A 211 -23.18 11.41 -5.33
C ALA A 211 -23.66 10.63 -6.56
N ALA A 212 -22.91 10.72 -7.67
CA ALA A 212 -23.24 10.06 -8.93
C ALA A 212 -22.88 8.57 -8.91
N LEU A 213 -21.71 8.22 -8.37
CA LEU A 213 -21.20 6.85 -8.33
C LEU A 213 -21.82 6.00 -7.20
N LYS A 214 -22.23 6.64 -6.11
CA LYS A 214 -22.76 5.99 -4.90
C LYS A 214 -21.88 4.81 -4.42
N PRO A 215 -20.55 4.98 -4.30
CA PRO A 215 -19.67 3.89 -3.89
C PRO A 215 -19.95 3.50 -2.44
N LYS A 216 -19.61 2.27 -2.04
CA LYS A 216 -19.63 1.88 -0.63
C LYS A 216 -18.53 2.62 0.15
N ASN A 217 -17.30 2.56 -0.36
CA ASN A 217 -16.11 3.08 0.28
C ASN A 217 -15.27 3.92 -0.70
N VAL A 218 -14.45 4.80 -0.13
CA VAL A 218 -13.44 5.60 -0.83
C VAL A 218 -12.07 5.18 -0.33
N VAL A 219 -11.18 4.78 -1.25
CA VAL A 219 -9.81 4.39 -0.96
C VAL A 219 -8.85 5.41 -1.57
N PHE A 220 -7.96 5.97 -0.77
CA PHE A 220 -6.99 6.97 -1.25
C PHE A 220 -5.71 6.30 -1.73
N SER A 221 -5.20 6.77 -2.88
CA SER A 221 -3.95 6.26 -3.45
C SER A 221 -2.84 7.31 -3.36
N ALA A 222 -1.66 6.87 -2.89
CA ALA A 222 -0.43 7.64 -3.08
C ALA A 222 0.18 7.42 -4.47
N PHE A 223 -0.21 6.34 -5.15
CA PHE A 223 0.24 5.95 -6.48
C PHE A 223 -0.68 6.58 -7.52
N GLY A 224 -0.11 6.99 -8.65
CA GLY A 224 -0.87 7.55 -9.77
C GLY A 224 -0.05 7.49 -11.05
N LEU A 225 -0.05 8.60 -11.79
CA LEU A 225 0.56 8.70 -13.13
C LEU A 225 1.99 8.16 -13.20
N ARG A 226 2.88 8.55 -12.28
CA ARG A 226 4.31 8.19 -12.36
C ARG A 226 4.53 6.70 -12.14
N GLU A 227 3.87 6.14 -11.14
CA GLU A 227 3.97 4.72 -10.81
C GLU A 227 3.36 3.87 -11.93
N GLY A 228 2.20 4.28 -12.47
CA GLY A 228 1.57 3.58 -13.58
C GLY A 228 2.28 3.71 -14.93
N PHE A 229 3.01 4.80 -15.17
CA PHE A 229 3.89 4.94 -16.32
C PHE A 229 4.98 3.87 -16.33
N TYR A 230 5.62 3.61 -15.17
CA TYR A 230 6.59 2.52 -15.05
C TYR A 230 5.94 1.15 -15.07
N TYR A 231 4.80 0.98 -14.40
CA TYR A 231 4.03 -0.28 -14.46
C TYR A 231 3.69 -0.66 -15.91
N SER A 232 3.30 0.32 -16.75
CA SER A 232 3.01 0.12 -18.17
C SER A 232 4.22 -0.29 -19.04
N ARG A 233 5.44 -0.27 -18.49
CA ARG A 233 6.69 -0.72 -19.11
C ARG A 233 7.21 -2.03 -18.56
N LEU A 234 6.65 -2.51 -17.45
CA LEU A 234 6.95 -3.85 -16.96
C LEU A 234 6.52 -4.89 -17.98
N SER A 235 7.27 -5.99 -18.04
CA SER A 235 6.87 -7.17 -18.80
C SER A 235 5.61 -7.79 -18.19
N ASP A 236 4.87 -8.57 -18.97
CA ASP A 236 3.68 -9.26 -18.45
C ASP A 236 4.04 -10.25 -17.32
N VAL A 237 5.27 -10.77 -17.30
CA VAL A 237 5.78 -11.60 -16.21
C VAL A 237 5.87 -10.79 -14.92
N GLU A 238 6.50 -9.62 -14.94
CA GLU A 238 6.62 -8.76 -13.75
C GLU A 238 5.26 -8.23 -13.29
N ARG A 239 4.36 -7.89 -14.22
CA ARG A 239 3.00 -7.43 -13.85
C ARG A 239 2.15 -8.49 -13.15
N ARG A 240 2.42 -9.78 -13.41
CA ARG A 240 1.73 -10.90 -12.75
C ARG A 240 2.25 -11.18 -11.35
N ARG A 241 3.42 -10.66 -10.97
CA ARG A 241 3.95 -10.82 -9.61
C ARG A 241 3.15 -9.94 -8.67
N HIS A 242 2.81 -10.48 -7.50
CA HIS A 242 2.13 -9.70 -6.49
C HIS A 242 3.08 -8.63 -5.92
N PRO A 243 2.69 -7.34 -5.92
CA PRO A 243 3.59 -6.23 -5.61
C PRO A 243 4.16 -6.27 -4.18
N LEU A 244 3.38 -6.72 -3.19
CA LEU A 244 3.88 -6.93 -1.81
C LEU A 244 5.02 -7.96 -1.76
N ILE A 245 4.93 -9.02 -2.56
CA ILE A 245 5.93 -10.10 -2.55
C ILE A 245 7.20 -9.64 -3.23
N ALA A 246 7.09 -9.01 -4.39
CA ALA A 246 8.25 -8.42 -5.07
C ALA A 246 8.97 -7.41 -4.15
N PHE A 247 8.22 -6.57 -3.44
CA PHE A 247 8.78 -5.65 -2.44
C PHE A 247 9.42 -6.38 -1.27
N ALA A 248 8.76 -7.38 -0.68
CA ALA A 248 9.26 -8.14 0.46
C ALA A 248 10.53 -8.92 0.12
N GLU A 249 10.62 -9.48 -1.10
CA GLU A 249 11.82 -10.15 -1.61
C GLU A 249 13.04 -9.23 -1.62
N GLU A 250 12.91 -8.06 -2.26
CA GLU A 250 13.99 -7.08 -2.42
C GLU A 250 14.41 -6.54 -1.05
N GLN A 251 13.45 -6.08 -0.25
CA GLN A 251 13.73 -5.58 1.10
C GLN A 251 14.34 -6.67 1.96
N GLY A 252 13.75 -7.86 1.98
CA GLY A 252 14.22 -8.98 2.79
C GLY A 252 15.65 -9.37 2.47
N ALA A 253 16.02 -9.42 1.18
CA ALA A 253 17.38 -9.77 0.73
C ALA A 253 18.45 -8.86 1.34
N GLY A 254 18.18 -7.55 1.48
CA GLY A 254 19.12 -6.60 2.06
C GLY A 254 19.39 -6.78 3.57
N TRP A 255 18.55 -7.54 4.28
CA TRP A 255 18.64 -7.68 5.74
C TRP A 255 18.89 -9.11 6.23
N ARG A 256 19.01 -10.12 5.37
CA ARG A 256 19.17 -11.52 5.84
C ARG A 256 20.51 -11.72 6.53
N ARG A 257 20.52 -12.48 7.63
CA ARG A 257 21.76 -12.83 8.34
C ARG A 257 22.62 -13.85 7.60
N PHE A 258 21.98 -14.92 7.12
CA PHE A 258 22.57 -16.04 6.40
C PHE A 258 21.68 -16.45 5.23
N ASP A 259 22.05 -17.51 4.53
CA ASP A 259 21.37 -17.98 3.30
C ASP A 259 20.10 -18.83 3.55
N LEU A 260 19.47 -18.72 4.74
CA LEU A 260 18.18 -19.38 4.96
C LEU A 260 17.14 -18.82 4.00
N SER A 261 16.68 -19.68 3.10
CA SER A 261 15.73 -19.31 2.06
C SER A 261 14.35 -19.01 2.66
N PRO A 262 13.70 -17.90 2.29
CA PRO A 262 12.29 -17.67 2.62
C PRO A 262 11.37 -18.80 2.17
N GLN A 263 11.71 -19.48 1.06
CA GLN A 263 10.98 -20.64 0.58
C GLN A 263 11.08 -21.81 1.56
N GLU A 264 12.27 -22.05 2.12
CA GLU A 264 12.49 -23.10 3.14
C GLU A 264 11.62 -22.84 4.38
N ILE A 265 11.52 -21.58 4.82
CA ILE A 265 10.63 -21.19 5.93
C ILE A 265 9.16 -21.40 5.53
N PHE A 266 8.76 -20.94 4.34
CA PHE A 266 7.40 -21.03 3.85
C PHE A 266 6.92 -22.48 3.75
N ASP A 267 7.73 -23.36 3.17
CA ASP A 267 7.42 -24.79 2.99
C ASP A 267 7.30 -25.48 4.35
N TRP A 268 8.22 -25.19 5.27
CA TRP A 268 8.15 -25.73 6.62
C TRP A 268 6.88 -25.28 7.35
N LEU A 269 6.50 -24.00 7.25
CA LEU A 269 5.28 -23.49 7.90
C LEU A 269 3.99 -24.05 7.28
N THR A 270 3.97 -24.36 5.98
CA THR A 270 2.75 -24.62 5.22
C THR A 270 1.80 -25.66 5.86
N PRO A 271 2.25 -26.81 6.38
CA PRO A 271 1.33 -27.78 6.99
C PRO A 271 0.69 -27.28 8.29
N ALA A 272 1.26 -26.29 8.98
CA ALA A 272 0.65 -25.67 10.16
C ALA A 272 -0.46 -24.66 9.80
N PHE A 273 -0.42 -24.11 8.60
CA PHE A 273 -1.34 -23.07 8.09
C PHE A 273 -2.34 -23.61 7.05
N ALA A 274 -2.58 -24.92 7.02
CA ALA A 274 -3.54 -25.53 6.11
C ALA A 274 -4.94 -24.87 6.22
N GLY A 275 -5.56 -24.56 5.08
CA GLY A 275 -6.87 -23.92 5.03
C GLY A 275 -6.89 -22.42 5.33
N GLU A 276 -5.74 -21.74 5.33
CA GLU A 276 -5.70 -20.27 5.33
C GLU A 276 -6.29 -19.69 4.03
N THR A 277 -6.71 -18.42 4.08
CA THR A 277 -7.15 -17.70 2.88
C THR A 277 -5.96 -17.25 2.04
N GLU A 278 -6.19 -16.92 0.77
CA GLU A 278 -5.13 -16.41 -0.09
C GLU A 278 -4.48 -15.13 0.48
N ALA A 279 -5.26 -14.20 1.01
CA ALA A 279 -4.73 -12.99 1.67
C ALA A 279 -3.80 -13.33 2.86
N ASP A 280 -4.18 -14.29 3.70
CA ASP A 280 -3.36 -14.76 4.83
C ASP A 280 -2.07 -15.44 4.31
N ARG A 281 -2.18 -16.26 3.26
CA ARG A 281 -1.03 -16.88 2.59
C ARG A 281 -0.05 -15.85 2.04
N MET A 282 -0.55 -14.78 1.42
CA MET A 282 0.28 -13.70 0.88
C MET A 282 1.04 -12.95 2.00
N LEU A 283 0.38 -12.69 3.13
CA LEU A 283 1.05 -12.16 4.32
C LEU A 283 2.11 -13.13 4.85
N ARG A 284 1.86 -14.44 4.81
CA ARG A 284 2.84 -15.46 5.22
C ARG A 284 4.09 -15.45 4.35
N VAL A 285 3.92 -15.39 3.02
CA VAL A 285 5.05 -15.28 2.08
C VAL A 285 5.85 -14.01 2.38
N ALA A 286 5.19 -12.86 2.48
CA ALA A 286 5.85 -11.60 2.82
C ALA A 286 6.60 -11.67 4.16
N ALA A 287 5.99 -12.28 5.18
CA ALA A 287 6.61 -12.48 6.49
C ALA A 287 7.85 -13.37 6.41
N CYS A 288 7.87 -14.43 5.59
CA CYS A 288 9.05 -15.27 5.42
C CYS A 288 10.23 -14.51 4.80
N HIS A 289 9.97 -13.56 3.90
CA HIS A 289 11.03 -12.71 3.34
C HIS A 289 11.55 -11.69 4.34
N LEU A 290 10.66 -11.13 5.17
CA LEU A 290 10.96 -10.04 6.09
C LEU A 290 11.30 -10.52 7.51
N SER A 291 11.24 -11.81 7.80
CA SER A 291 11.29 -12.32 9.17
C SER A 291 12.61 -12.11 9.88
N ASP A 292 13.68 -11.80 9.17
CA ASP A 292 14.99 -11.50 9.75
C ASP A 292 15.33 -10.01 9.78
N ILE A 293 14.41 -9.11 9.40
CA ILE A 293 14.71 -7.67 9.15
C ILE A 293 15.36 -6.90 10.32
N SER A 294 15.24 -7.39 11.56
CA SER A 294 15.78 -6.76 12.78
C SER A 294 16.76 -7.67 13.53
N TRP A 295 17.43 -8.58 12.84
CA TRP A 295 18.31 -9.57 13.47
C TRP A 295 19.58 -8.95 14.06
N ASN A 296 20.08 -7.88 13.43
CA ASN A 296 21.32 -7.18 13.77
C ASN A 296 21.10 -6.05 14.78
N ASP A 297 19.85 -5.76 15.15
CA ASP A 297 19.55 -4.82 16.22
C ASP A 297 19.87 -5.41 17.61
N HIS A 298 20.01 -4.51 18.58
CA HIS A 298 20.17 -4.87 19.98
C HIS A 298 19.04 -5.82 20.42
N PRO A 299 19.33 -6.97 21.06
CA PRO A 299 18.35 -8.02 21.37
C PRO A 299 17.06 -7.52 22.03
N ASP A 300 17.16 -6.57 22.97
CA ASP A 300 16.02 -6.00 23.69
C ASP A 300 15.08 -5.14 22.84
N TYR A 301 15.56 -4.64 21.70
CA TYR A 301 14.83 -3.71 20.83
C TYR A 301 14.43 -4.33 19.48
N ARG A 302 14.82 -5.58 19.19
CA ARG A 302 14.54 -6.18 17.87
C ARG A 302 13.04 -6.22 17.54
N ALA A 303 12.21 -6.48 18.54
CA ALA A 303 10.75 -6.52 18.38
C ALA A 303 10.18 -5.13 18.06
N ASP A 304 10.61 -4.11 18.79
CA ASP A 304 10.23 -2.71 18.60
C ASP A 304 10.70 -2.19 17.23
N GLN A 305 11.94 -2.51 16.84
CA GLN A 305 12.50 -2.15 15.54
C GLN A 305 11.78 -2.87 14.39
N ALA A 306 11.50 -4.17 14.53
CA ALA A 306 10.75 -4.92 13.53
C ALA A 306 9.34 -4.34 13.34
N TYR A 307 8.65 -4.08 14.46
CA TYR A 307 7.33 -3.46 14.45
C TYR A 307 7.37 -2.11 13.72
N PHE A 308 8.26 -1.21 14.14
CA PHE A 308 8.35 0.13 13.59
C PHE A 308 8.72 0.10 12.09
N ARG A 309 9.72 -0.70 11.68
CA ARG A 309 10.12 -0.80 10.28
C ARG A 309 8.95 -1.29 9.42
N VAL A 310 8.36 -2.42 9.78
CA VAL A 310 7.34 -3.09 8.96
C VAL A 310 6.07 -2.25 8.85
N LEU A 311 5.63 -1.66 9.97
CA LEU A 311 4.48 -0.76 9.98
C LEU A 311 4.66 0.44 9.05
N HIS A 312 5.89 0.91 8.82
CA HIS A 312 6.17 2.09 7.99
C HIS A 312 6.80 1.77 6.62
N LEU A 313 6.92 0.50 6.22
CA LEU A 313 7.42 0.13 4.90
C LEU A 313 6.53 0.72 3.80
N PRO A 314 7.08 1.34 2.73
CA PRO A 314 6.28 1.86 1.62
C PRO A 314 5.83 0.73 0.66
N ALA A 315 5.44 -0.42 1.20
CA ALA A 315 5.06 -1.59 0.43
C ALA A 315 3.74 -1.38 -0.33
N PRO A 316 3.70 -1.59 -1.66
CA PRO A 316 2.46 -1.69 -2.43
C PRO A 316 1.74 -3.02 -2.17
N GLY A 317 0.46 -3.10 -2.51
CA GLY A 317 -0.35 -4.32 -2.40
C GLY A 317 -0.60 -4.77 -0.97
N MET A 318 -0.62 -3.83 -0.02
CA MET A 318 -0.88 -4.12 1.39
C MET A 318 -1.72 -3.01 2.02
N ASN A 319 -2.94 -3.34 2.44
CA ASN A 319 -3.82 -2.42 3.14
C ASN A 319 -3.37 -2.18 4.60
N HIS A 320 -4.03 -1.26 5.30
CA HIS A 320 -3.64 -0.91 6.68
C HIS A 320 -3.85 -2.04 7.69
N GLN A 321 -4.86 -2.90 7.51
CA GLN A 321 -5.09 -4.05 8.39
C GLN A 321 -4.01 -5.11 8.17
N GLU A 322 -3.72 -5.45 6.92
CA GLU A 322 -2.66 -6.38 6.52
C GLU A 322 -1.29 -5.92 7.00
N ARG A 323 -1.00 -4.62 6.88
CA ARG A 323 0.19 -3.98 7.43
C ARG A 323 0.31 -4.17 8.94
N ALA A 324 -0.78 -3.97 9.68
CA ALA A 324 -0.83 -4.19 11.11
C ALA A 324 -0.59 -5.66 11.48
N VAL A 325 -1.22 -6.59 10.75
CA VAL A 325 -1.04 -8.03 10.92
C VAL A 325 0.41 -8.45 10.68
N LEU A 326 1.02 -8.00 9.58
CA LEU A 326 2.41 -8.30 9.24
C LEU A 326 3.38 -7.72 10.26
N ALA A 327 3.16 -6.47 10.70
CA ALA A 327 3.98 -5.83 11.74
C ALA A 327 3.92 -6.62 13.06
N MET A 328 2.72 -6.99 13.53
CA MET A 328 2.55 -7.81 14.73
C MET A 328 3.18 -9.19 14.60
N ALA A 329 3.02 -9.87 13.45
CA ALA A 329 3.61 -11.19 13.23
C ALA A 329 5.14 -11.14 13.38
N LEU A 330 5.77 -10.11 12.81
CA LEU A 330 7.20 -9.91 12.93
C LEU A 330 7.62 -9.44 14.32
N THR A 331 6.77 -8.71 15.06
CA THR A 331 6.98 -8.47 16.50
C THR A 331 7.01 -9.78 17.30
N TYR A 332 6.00 -10.64 17.12
CA TYR A 332 5.87 -11.92 17.82
C TYR A 332 7.02 -12.88 17.53
N ARG A 333 7.58 -12.80 16.31
CA ARG A 333 8.81 -13.50 15.93
C ARG A 333 9.97 -13.17 16.88
N TYR A 334 10.15 -11.89 17.23
CA TYR A 334 11.23 -11.44 18.13
C TYR A 334 10.86 -11.51 19.62
N LYS A 335 9.58 -11.34 19.99
CA LYS A 335 9.12 -11.29 21.39
C LYS A 335 7.74 -11.91 21.55
N SER A 336 7.63 -12.93 22.41
CA SER A 336 6.38 -13.69 22.61
C SER A 336 5.24 -12.87 23.23
N ASP A 337 5.59 -11.92 24.10
CA ASP A 337 4.62 -11.07 24.80
C ASP A 337 5.05 -9.59 24.72
N PRO A 338 4.78 -8.91 23.58
CA PRO A 338 5.03 -7.48 23.45
C PRO A 338 4.01 -6.69 24.28
N ARG A 339 4.45 -5.61 24.94
CA ARG A 339 3.56 -4.71 25.66
C ARG A 339 2.51 -4.14 24.71
N SER A 340 1.23 -4.12 25.09
CA SER A 340 0.14 -3.60 24.24
C SER A 340 0.41 -2.18 23.74
N ALA A 341 0.97 -1.31 24.59
CA ALA A 341 1.32 0.06 24.22
C ALA A 341 2.36 0.15 23.08
N MET A 342 3.22 -0.86 22.91
CA MET A 342 4.22 -0.88 21.83
C MET A 342 3.57 -1.19 20.46
N ILE A 343 2.54 -2.03 20.44
CA ILE A 343 1.84 -2.45 19.22
C ILE A 343 0.45 -1.82 19.05
N ASP A 344 0.17 -0.72 19.76
CA ASP A 344 -1.17 -0.14 19.88
C ASP A 344 -1.79 0.26 18.53
N THR A 345 -1.01 0.87 17.62
CA THR A 345 -1.49 1.17 16.26
C THR A 345 -1.99 -0.09 15.55
N ALA A 346 -1.22 -1.18 15.59
CA ALA A 346 -1.63 -2.42 14.94
C ALA A 346 -2.83 -3.08 15.64
N LEU A 347 -2.91 -2.99 16.97
CA LEU A 347 -4.09 -3.44 17.72
C LEU A 347 -5.35 -2.64 17.37
N ARG A 348 -5.24 -1.35 17.06
CA ARG A 348 -6.39 -0.53 16.63
C ARG A 348 -6.83 -0.81 15.19
N LEU A 349 -5.90 -1.24 14.33
CA LEU A 349 -6.17 -1.48 12.91
C LEU A 349 -6.60 -2.91 12.58
N ALA A 350 -5.96 -3.91 13.17
CA ALA A 350 -6.26 -5.31 12.87
C ALA A 350 -7.51 -5.78 13.62
N ASP A 351 -8.34 -6.59 12.97
CA ASP A 351 -9.47 -7.28 13.60
C ASP A 351 -9.01 -8.47 14.47
N SER A 352 -9.94 -9.14 15.14
CA SER A 352 -9.63 -10.28 16.02
C SER A 352 -8.99 -11.45 15.26
N ARG A 353 -9.46 -11.72 14.03
CA ARG A 353 -8.92 -12.76 13.17
C ARG A 353 -7.47 -12.48 12.78
N GLY A 354 -7.18 -11.25 12.33
CA GLY A 354 -5.85 -10.81 11.93
C GLY A 354 -4.86 -10.83 13.11
N ARG A 355 -5.29 -10.41 14.31
CA ARG A 355 -4.47 -10.51 15.53
C ARG A 355 -4.12 -11.96 15.88
N ALA A 356 -5.10 -12.87 15.82
CA ALA A 356 -4.86 -14.30 16.05
C ALA A 356 -3.92 -14.89 15.00
N TYR A 357 -4.11 -14.54 13.72
CA TYR A 357 -3.22 -14.94 12.64
C TYR A 357 -1.77 -14.44 12.85
N ALA A 358 -1.59 -13.17 13.19
CA ALA A 358 -0.28 -12.60 13.49
C ALA A 358 0.43 -13.32 14.63
N ARG A 359 -0.27 -13.65 15.72
CA ARG A 359 0.29 -14.40 16.85
C ARG A 359 0.76 -15.80 16.44
N ARG A 360 -0.07 -16.53 15.68
CA ARG A 360 0.28 -17.85 15.14
C ARG A 360 1.52 -17.80 14.25
N LEU A 361 1.50 -16.89 13.27
CA LEU A 361 2.60 -16.73 12.32
C LEU A 361 3.91 -16.34 13.01
N GLY A 362 3.88 -15.34 13.89
CA GLY A 362 5.06 -14.91 14.62
C GLY A 362 5.63 -15.97 15.56
N ALA A 363 4.76 -16.70 16.27
CA ALA A 363 5.20 -17.79 17.14
C ALA A 363 5.84 -18.94 16.35
N CYS A 364 5.27 -19.33 15.22
CA CYS A 364 5.87 -20.34 14.35
C CYS A 364 7.17 -19.87 13.70
N LEU A 365 7.25 -18.61 13.23
CA LEU A 365 8.51 -18.04 12.74
C LEU A 365 9.58 -18.05 13.83
N ARG A 366 9.22 -17.70 15.07
CA ARG A 366 10.13 -17.76 16.23
C ARG A 366 10.65 -19.17 16.47
N LEU A 367 9.79 -20.19 16.35
CA LEU A 367 10.18 -21.59 16.41
C LEU A 367 11.11 -21.96 15.24
N ALA A 368 10.78 -21.55 14.02
CA ALA A 368 11.60 -21.81 12.83
C ALA A 368 13.04 -21.29 13.01
N TYR A 369 13.22 -20.04 13.46
CA TYR A 369 14.56 -19.48 13.71
C TYR A 369 15.25 -20.07 14.94
N ASN A 370 14.49 -20.58 15.92
CA ASN A 370 15.09 -21.31 17.03
C ASN A 370 15.64 -22.66 16.57
N LEU A 371 14.94 -23.35 15.67
CA LEU A 371 15.38 -24.61 15.09
C LEU A 371 16.57 -24.40 14.16
N SER A 372 16.47 -23.47 13.21
CA SER A 372 17.48 -23.28 12.16
C SER A 372 18.68 -22.44 12.58
N GLY A 373 18.56 -21.63 13.64
CA GLY A 373 19.53 -20.58 13.95
C GLY A 373 19.64 -19.49 12.86
N GLY A 374 18.73 -19.50 11.88
CA GLY A 374 18.82 -18.69 10.67
C GLY A 374 19.70 -19.30 9.57
N ALA A 375 20.25 -20.50 9.74
CA ALA A 375 21.04 -21.20 8.73
C ALA A 375 20.16 -22.11 7.84
N PRO A 376 20.52 -22.35 6.56
CA PRO A 376 19.75 -23.19 5.66
C PRO A 376 19.86 -24.68 5.97
N GLY A 377 18.90 -25.46 5.46
CA GLY A 377 18.97 -26.92 5.36
C GLY A 377 18.48 -27.70 6.57
N LEU A 378 18.24 -27.06 7.72
CA LEU A 378 17.73 -27.75 8.91
C LEU A 378 16.20 -27.84 8.93
N LEU A 379 15.47 -26.83 8.45
CA LEU A 379 14.01 -26.89 8.44
C LEU A 379 13.44 -28.01 7.55
N PRO A 380 14.00 -28.32 6.36
CA PRO A 380 13.52 -29.42 5.51
C PRO A 380 13.65 -30.80 6.15
N GLN A 381 14.53 -30.95 7.14
CA GLN A 381 14.71 -32.20 7.89
C GLN A 381 13.68 -32.35 9.02
N LEU A 382 12.96 -31.28 9.36
CA LEU A 382 11.96 -31.23 10.41
C LEU A 382 10.58 -31.02 9.78
N GLN A 383 9.51 -31.41 10.47
CA GLN A 383 8.16 -31.07 10.03
C GLN A 383 7.33 -30.52 11.17
N ILE A 384 6.66 -29.40 10.94
CA ILE A 384 5.57 -28.95 11.79
C ILE A 384 4.25 -29.40 11.17
N ARG A 385 3.35 -29.99 11.96
CA ARG A 385 2.03 -30.43 11.51
C ARG A 385 0.95 -30.01 12.49
N ARG A 386 -0.11 -29.40 11.96
CA ARG A 386 -1.31 -29.11 12.74
C ARG A 386 -2.33 -30.23 12.60
N THR A 387 -2.91 -30.64 13.72
CA THR A 387 -4.07 -31.54 13.80
C THR A 387 -5.19 -30.84 14.57
N ASP A 388 -6.33 -31.49 14.74
CA ASP A 388 -7.47 -30.93 15.47
C ASP A 388 -7.21 -30.70 16.97
N ARG A 389 -6.17 -31.34 17.54
CA ARG A 389 -5.87 -31.30 18.99
C ARG A 389 -4.44 -30.86 19.32
N GLU A 390 -3.53 -30.98 18.36
CA GLU A 390 -2.10 -30.88 18.60
C GLU A 390 -1.37 -30.12 17.48
N LEU A 391 -0.38 -29.34 17.88
CA LEU A 391 0.68 -28.86 17.01
C LEU A 391 1.92 -29.73 17.22
N ARG A 392 2.24 -30.55 16.21
CA ARG A 392 3.29 -31.56 16.27
C ARG A 392 4.56 -31.06 15.61
N LEU A 393 5.70 -31.24 16.28
CA LEU A 393 7.03 -31.12 15.69
C LEU A 393 7.61 -32.52 15.51
N LEU A 394 7.73 -32.97 14.26
CA LEU A 394 8.34 -34.24 13.89
C LEU A 394 9.83 -34.01 13.67
N VAL A 395 10.65 -34.76 14.40
CA VAL A 395 12.10 -34.62 14.40
C VAL A 395 12.75 -35.99 14.17
N PRO A 396 13.67 -36.13 13.21
CA PRO A 396 14.44 -37.35 13.03
C PRO A 396 15.14 -37.78 14.32
N ALA A 397 15.20 -39.08 14.56
CA ALA A 397 15.82 -39.64 15.76
C ALA A 397 17.24 -39.09 16.01
N GLU A 398 18.04 -38.87 14.95
CA GLU A 398 19.41 -38.35 15.08
C GLU A 398 19.44 -36.89 15.57
N LEU A 399 18.46 -36.08 15.15
CA LEU A 399 18.39 -34.65 15.48
C LEU A 399 17.71 -34.38 16.82
N LYS A 400 17.01 -35.35 17.41
CA LYS A 400 16.29 -35.16 18.68
C LYS A 400 17.18 -34.62 19.80
N ARG A 401 18.44 -35.07 19.88
CA ARG A 401 19.41 -34.60 20.90
C ARG A 401 19.90 -33.17 20.66
N SER A 402 19.76 -32.66 19.45
CA SER A 402 20.15 -31.28 19.08
C SER A 402 19.06 -30.26 19.44
N LEU A 403 17.84 -30.71 19.75
CA LEU A 403 16.77 -29.85 20.24
C LEU A 403 17.05 -29.48 21.70
N GLY A 404 17.47 -28.24 21.95
CA GLY A 404 17.60 -27.73 23.31
C GLY A 404 16.24 -27.45 23.98
N ASP A 405 16.23 -27.29 25.30
CA ASP A 405 15.02 -27.02 26.13
C ASP A 405 14.20 -25.80 25.68
N VAL A 406 14.86 -24.84 25.02
CA VAL A 406 14.19 -23.68 24.44
C VAL A 406 13.18 -24.09 23.38
N THR A 407 13.45 -25.16 22.62
CA THR A 407 12.57 -25.66 21.54
C THR A 407 11.20 -26.04 22.07
N GLY A 408 11.14 -26.78 23.18
CA GLY A 408 9.88 -27.18 23.81
C GLY A 408 9.02 -25.99 24.18
N ARG A 409 9.61 -24.98 24.85
CA ARG A 409 8.92 -23.73 25.20
C ARG A 409 8.45 -22.93 23.97
N ARG A 410 9.22 -22.91 22.88
CA ARG A 410 8.81 -22.24 21.63
C ARG A 410 7.67 -22.97 20.93
N LEU A 411 7.69 -24.31 20.95
CA LEU A 411 6.59 -25.12 20.44
C LEU A 411 5.32 -24.94 21.27
N GLU A 412 5.44 -24.84 22.59
CA GLU A 412 4.32 -24.53 23.49
C GLU A 412 3.70 -23.18 23.16
N THR A 413 4.50 -22.10 23.07
CA THR A 413 3.99 -20.78 22.65
C THR A 413 3.32 -20.82 21.27
N ALA A 414 3.88 -21.60 20.33
CA ALA A 414 3.27 -21.77 19.02
C ALA A 414 1.94 -22.51 19.14
N ALA A 415 1.87 -23.64 19.84
CA ALA A 415 0.67 -24.45 20.01
C ALA A 415 -0.46 -23.67 20.71
N GLU A 416 -0.13 -22.91 21.76
CA GLU A 416 -1.06 -21.99 22.44
C GLU A 416 -1.67 -20.96 21.50
N ALA A 417 -0.89 -20.43 20.54
CA ALA A 417 -1.41 -19.48 19.55
C ALA A 417 -2.46 -20.10 18.61
N PHE A 418 -2.46 -21.43 18.47
CA PHE A 418 -3.47 -22.19 17.74
C PHE A 418 -4.58 -22.78 18.64
N ASP A 419 -4.51 -22.55 19.96
CA ASP A 419 -5.34 -23.23 20.96
C ASP A 419 -5.18 -24.78 20.94
N LEU A 420 -3.95 -25.26 20.72
CA LEU A 420 -3.61 -26.68 20.61
C LEU A 420 -2.56 -27.11 21.64
N LYS A 421 -2.42 -28.43 21.84
CA LYS A 421 -1.36 -29.00 22.67
C LYS A 421 -0.03 -29.14 21.89
N PRO A 422 1.13 -28.82 22.49
CA PRO A 422 2.42 -29.06 21.85
C PRO A 422 2.83 -30.54 21.96
N VAL A 423 3.33 -31.14 20.87
CA VAL A 423 3.86 -32.50 20.88
C VAL A 423 5.13 -32.60 20.04
N ILE A 424 6.20 -33.16 20.61
CA ILE A 424 7.42 -33.50 19.84
C ILE A 424 7.39 -35.00 19.56
N VAL A 425 7.43 -35.37 18.28
CA VAL A 425 7.42 -36.76 17.82
C VAL A 425 8.80 -37.09 17.26
N ALA A 426 9.44 -38.14 17.78
CA ALA A 426 10.62 -38.70 17.15
C ALA A 426 10.16 -39.54 15.95
N ALA A 427 10.58 -39.16 14.74
CA ALA A 427 10.26 -39.84 13.50
C ALA A 427 11.45 -40.67 13.01
#